data_AF-A0A662Q5Y3-F1
#
_entry.id   AF-A0A662Q5Y3-F1
#
_cell.length_a   1.000
_cell.length_b   1.000
_cell.length_c   1.000
_cell.angle_alpha   90.00
_cell.angle_beta   90.00
_cell.angle_gamma   90.00
#
_symmetry.space_group_name_H-M   'P 1'
#
loop_
_entity.id
_entity.type
_entity.pdbx_description
1 polymer ?
#
loop_
_entity_poly.entity_id
_entity_poly.type
_entity_poly.pdbx_seq_one_letter_code
_entity_poly.pdbx_strand_id
1 'polypeptide(L)'
;MCYSLHRREYEELRLKKHLKLSEIQEYAWNKYREKLSIGTLSRHFRFHVEELLQAQLEASKLRTSVLREEIHKDIKVARALRENLEILNEQLMRVSEMDSPEQRNEARQIISKINDTIELLLKFSDKIKLEESVSEDEIYERVVYALEPLPNEYVMEFKKRWDEYPKVKGSKNEQ
;
A
#
# COMPACT_ATOMS: atom_id res chain seq x y z
N MET A 1 18.98 19.48 -24.26
CA MET A 1 17.52 19.29 -24.32
C MET A 1 17.20 18.37 -25.50
N CYS A 2 16.22 17.46 -25.38
CA CYS A 2 15.77 16.64 -26.51
C CYS A 2 14.73 17.42 -27.33
N TYR A 3 15.01 17.66 -28.61
CA TYR A 3 14.16 18.46 -29.51
C TYR A 3 13.25 17.59 -30.41
N SER A 4 13.07 16.31 -30.07
CA SER A 4 12.14 15.44 -30.80
C SER A 4 10.70 15.94 -30.69
N LEU A 5 9.92 15.79 -31.76
CA LEU A 5 8.47 16.04 -31.76
C LEU A 5 7.71 15.03 -30.87
N HIS A 6 8.32 13.87 -30.60
CA HIS A 6 7.78 12.78 -29.79
C HIS A 6 8.32 12.80 -28.35
N ARG A 7 8.97 13.89 -27.93
CA ARG A 7 9.58 14.04 -26.60
C ARG A 7 8.65 13.67 -25.44
N ARG A 8 7.39 14.10 -25.49
CA ARG A 8 6.39 13.79 -24.45
C ARG A 8 6.16 12.30 -24.30
N GLU A 9 6.11 11.56 -25.40
CA GLU A 9 5.93 10.11 -25.36
C GLU A 9 7.15 9.43 -24.74
N TYR A 10 8.36 9.89 -25.04
CA TYR A 10 9.58 9.39 -24.40
C TYR A 10 9.60 9.69 -22.90
N GLU A 11 9.13 10.88 -22.51
CA GLU A 11 8.94 11.24 -21.09
C GLU A 11 7.97 10.29 -20.40
N GLU A 12 6.84 9.95 -21.03
CA GLU A 12 5.88 8.99 -20.48
C GLU A 12 6.45 7.57 -20.37
N LEU A 13 7.21 7.11 -21.37
CA LEU A 13 7.88 5.81 -21.32
C LEU A 13 8.85 5.72 -20.13
N ARG A 14 9.52 6.82 -19.80
CA ARG A 14 10.42 6.88 -18.64
C ARG A 14 9.67 7.00 -17.32
N LEU A 15 8.67 7.87 -17.25
CA LEU A 15 7.97 8.23 -16.01
C LEU A 15 6.92 7.20 -15.59
N LYS A 16 6.12 6.70 -16.54
CA LYS A 16 5.01 5.78 -16.28
C LYS A 16 5.40 4.31 -16.45
N LYS A 17 6.25 4.01 -17.44
CA LYS A 17 6.65 2.63 -17.78
C LYS A 17 8.05 2.25 -17.30
N HIS A 18 8.76 3.17 -16.65
CA HIS A 18 10.09 2.95 -16.06
C HIS A 18 11.16 2.40 -17.02
N LEU A 19 11.02 2.63 -18.33
CA LEU A 19 11.97 2.15 -19.35
C LEU A 19 13.34 2.83 -19.20
N LYS A 20 14.42 2.09 -19.47
CA LYS A 20 15.80 2.55 -19.53
C LYS A 20 16.01 3.48 -20.73
N LEU A 21 17.02 4.36 -20.64
CA LEU A 21 17.34 5.29 -21.73
C LEU A 21 17.73 4.57 -23.04
N SER A 22 18.36 3.40 -22.94
CA SER A 22 18.66 2.53 -24.09
C SER A 22 17.40 2.01 -24.77
N GLU A 23 16.40 1.61 -23.97
CA GLU A 23 15.12 1.09 -24.48
C GLU A 23 14.30 2.22 -25.12
N ILE A 24 14.36 3.43 -24.56
CA ILE A 24 13.73 4.62 -25.16
C ILE A 24 14.41 5.00 -26.48
N GLN A 25 15.74 4.89 -26.54
CA GLN A 25 16.50 5.13 -27.78
C GLN A 25 16.12 4.11 -28.87
N GLU A 26 16.04 2.83 -28.49
CA GLU A 26 15.62 1.76 -29.40
C GLU A 26 14.17 1.96 -29.86
N TYR A 27 13.27 2.34 -28.95
CA TYR A 27 11.88 2.68 -29.27
C TYR A 27 11.78 3.82 -30.29
N ALA A 28 12.52 4.91 -30.06
CA ALA A 28 12.55 6.08 -30.95
C ALA A 28 13.03 5.69 -32.37
N TRP A 29 14.03 4.80 -32.44
CA TRP A 29 14.54 4.30 -33.72
C TRP A 29 13.56 3.34 -34.42
N ASN A 30 12.94 2.44 -33.66
CA ASN A 30 12.07 1.41 -34.23
C ASN A 30 10.72 1.99 -34.69
N LYS A 31 10.16 2.93 -33.93
CA LYS A 31 8.84 3.52 -34.22
C LYS A 31 8.92 4.75 -35.13
N TYR A 32 9.85 5.65 -34.85
CA TYR A 32 9.90 6.97 -35.51
C TYR A 32 11.15 7.19 -36.37
N ARG A 33 12.07 6.21 -36.42
CA ARG A 33 13.36 6.30 -37.11
C ARG A 33 14.20 7.50 -36.64
N GLU A 34 13.99 7.94 -35.40
CA GLU A 34 14.74 9.06 -34.81
C GLU A 34 16.07 8.57 -34.23
N LYS A 35 17.17 9.21 -34.64
CA LYS A 35 18.50 8.94 -34.07
C LYS A 35 18.74 9.84 -32.85
N LEU A 36 18.29 9.37 -31.70
CA LEU A 36 18.58 10.02 -30.42
C LEU A 36 19.85 9.45 -29.82
N SER A 37 20.71 10.31 -29.27
CA SER A 37 21.85 9.84 -28.48
C SER A 37 21.44 9.66 -27.02
N ILE A 38 21.99 8.65 -26.35
CA ILE A 38 21.82 8.44 -24.91
C ILE A 38 22.25 9.70 -24.13
N GLY A 39 23.30 10.39 -24.56
CA GLY A 39 23.76 11.63 -23.93
C GLY A 39 22.76 12.79 -24.03
N THR A 40 21.99 12.85 -25.12
CA THR A 40 20.90 13.83 -25.29
C THR A 40 19.73 13.50 -24.39
N LEU A 41 19.31 12.23 -24.35
CA LEU A 41 18.25 11.76 -23.47
C LEU A 41 18.62 11.95 -22.00
N SER A 42 19.83 11.58 -21.60
CA SER A 42 20.34 11.75 -20.23
C SER A 42 20.28 13.20 -19.78
N ARG A 43 20.81 14.15 -20.57
CA ARG A 43 20.70 15.58 -20.26
C ARG A 43 19.25 16.07 -20.21
N HIS A 44 18.39 15.58 -21.11
CA HIS A 44 16.98 15.94 -21.12
C HIS A 44 16.28 15.52 -19.83
N PHE A 45 16.40 14.25 -19.46
CA PHE A 45 15.77 13.72 -18.27
C PHE A 45 16.34 14.35 -16.99
N ARG A 46 17.66 14.59 -16.95
CA ARG A 46 18.32 15.22 -15.81
C ARG A 46 17.87 16.68 -15.59
N PHE A 47 17.80 17.49 -16.65
CA PHE A 47 17.58 18.94 -16.47
C PHE A 47 16.13 19.39 -16.64
N HIS A 48 15.27 18.57 -17.22
CA HIS A 48 13.89 18.98 -17.54
C HIS A 48 12.82 18.04 -16.99
N VAL A 49 13.20 16.87 -16.50
CA VAL A 49 12.25 15.85 -16.01
C VAL A 49 12.56 15.43 -14.57
N GLU A 50 13.80 15.60 -14.11
CA GLU A 50 14.24 15.22 -12.76
C GLU A 50 13.52 16.01 -11.67
N GLU A 51 13.21 17.29 -11.89
CA GLU A 51 12.40 18.10 -10.94
C GLU A 51 10.99 17.52 -10.77
N LEU A 52 10.35 17.10 -11.87
CA LEU A 52 9.04 16.44 -11.84
C LEU A 52 9.11 15.07 -11.16
N LEU A 53 10.18 14.31 -11.42
CA LEU A 53 10.40 13.00 -10.79
C LEU A 53 10.65 13.16 -9.28
N GLN A 54 11.46 14.13 -8.88
CA GLN A 54 11.74 14.43 -7.46
C GLN A 54 10.47 14.89 -6.75
N ALA A 55 9.70 15.81 -7.35
CA ALA A 55 8.42 16.25 -6.78
C ALA A 55 7.42 15.08 -6.62
N GLN A 56 7.35 14.16 -7.59
CA GLN A 56 6.51 12.97 -7.48
C GLN A 56 6.98 12.01 -6.38
N LEU A 57 8.30 11.78 -6.26
CA LEU A 57 8.87 10.94 -5.22
C LEU A 57 8.67 11.54 -3.83
N GLU A 58 8.83 12.85 -3.68
CA GLU A 58 8.57 13.56 -2.42
C GLU A 58 7.08 13.52 -2.05
N ALA A 59 6.18 13.76 -3.02
CA ALA A 59 4.75 13.64 -2.80
C ALA A 59 4.33 12.22 -2.40
N SER A 60 4.94 11.20 -3.00
CA SER A 60 4.69 9.78 -2.67
C SER A 60 5.18 9.45 -1.24
N LYS A 61 6.39 9.90 -0.88
CA LYS A 61 6.94 9.77 0.48
C LYS A 61 6.04 10.47 1.51
N LEU A 62 5.61 11.69 1.22
CA LEU A 62 4.73 12.48 2.09
C LEU A 62 3.37 11.79 2.25
N ARG A 63 2.78 11.30 1.16
CA ARG A 63 1.51 10.54 1.22
C ARG A 63 1.66 9.29 2.09
N THR A 64 2.77 8.57 1.93
CA THR A 64 3.06 7.37 2.73
C THR A 64 3.24 7.70 4.21
N SER A 65 3.92 8.81 4.53
CA SER A 65 4.10 9.23 5.93
C SER A 65 2.80 9.67 6.57
N VAL A 66 1.97 10.44 5.84
CA VAL A 66 0.65 10.86 6.32
C VAL A 66 -0.24 9.64 6.59
N LEU A 67 -0.30 8.71 5.64
CA LEU A 67 -1.08 7.48 5.79
C LEU A 67 -0.61 6.64 7.00
N ARG A 68 0.71 6.52 7.20
CA ARG A 68 1.26 5.83 8.38
C ARG A 68 0.87 6.51 9.67
N GLU A 69 0.90 7.84 9.70
CA GLU A 69 0.52 8.62 10.88
C GLU A 69 -0.98 8.48 11.20
N GLU A 70 -1.83 8.49 10.17
CA GLU A 70 -3.27 8.26 10.30
C GLU A 70 -3.56 6.85 10.83
N ILE A 71 -2.97 5.81 10.24
CA ILE A 71 -3.10 4.43 10.72
C ILE A 71 -2.64 4.33 12.18
N HIS A 72 -1.54 4.98 12.56
CA HIS A 72 -1.05 4.95 13.93
C HIS A 72 -2.03 5.63 14.90
N LYS A 73 -2.64 6.75 14.50
CA LYS A 73 -3.68 7.44 15.28
C LYS A 73 -4.90 6.54 15.45
N ASP A 74 -5.36 5.89 14.40
CA ASP A 74 -6.52 4.99 14.44
C ASP A 74 -6.28 3.79 15.35
N ILE A 75 -5.09 3.16 15.27
CA ILE A 75 -4.70 2.08 16.18
C ILE A 75 -4.71 2.55 17.64
N LYS A 76 -4.21 3.76 17.91
CA LYS A 76 -4.19 4.33 19.27
C LYS A 76 -5.61 4.56 19.80
N VAL A 77 -6.51 5.07 18.98
CA VAL A 77 -7.92 5.26 19.35
C VAL A 77 -8.60 3.91 19.61
N ALA A 78 -8.39 2.91 18.74
CA ALA A 78 -8.94 1.58 18.92
C ALA A 78 -8.46 0.91 20.24
N ARG A 79 -7.19 1.07 20.61
CA ARG A 79 -6.66 0.60 21.89
C ARG A 79 -7.37 1.26 23.08
N ALA A 80 -7.51 2.59 23.07
CA ALA A 80 -8.18 3.31 24.15
C ALA A 80 -9.66 2.90 24.28
N LEU A 81 -10.35 2.65 23.16
CA LEU A 81 -11.74 2.17 23.18
C LEU A 81 -11.85 0.76 23.77
N ARG A 82 -10.89 -0.12 23.47
CA ARG A 82 -10.84 -1.46 24.07
C ARG A 82 -10.62 -1.39 25.57
N GLU A 83 -9.67 -0.59 26.05
CA GLU A 83 -9.42 -0.39 27.48
C GLU A 83 -10.67 0.15 28.21
N ASN A 84 -11.39 1.09 27.59
CA ASN A 84 -12.66 1.58 28.14
C ASN A 84 -13.72 0.48 28.24
N LEU A 85 -13.84 -0.40 27.23
CA LEU A 85 -14.75 -1.54 27.28
C LEU A 85 -14.38 -2.52 28.39
N GLU A 86 -13.09 -2.79 28.60
CA GLU A 86 -12.61 -3.64 29.69
C GLU A 86 -13.01 -3.06 31.05
N ILE A 87 -12.79 -1.75 31.27
CA ILE A 87 -13.20 -1.05 32.50
C ILE A 87 -14.71 -1.12 32.72
N LEU A 88 -15.50 -0.84 31.67
CA LEU A 88 -16.95 -0.88 31.75
C LEU A 88 -17.46 -2.30 32.05
N ASN A 89 -16.83 -3.33 31.48
CA ASN A 89 -17.16 -4.72 31.75
C ASN A 89 -16.83 -5.11 33.20
N GLU A 90 -15.69 -4.68 33.74
CA GLU A 90 -15.37 -4.89 35.15
C GLU A 90 -16.38 -4.21 36.09
N GLN A 91 -16.78 -2.97 35.78
CA GLN A 91 -17.81 -2.26 36.54
C GLN A 91 -19.15 -3.00 36.47
N LEU A 92 -19.53 -3.49 35.29
CA LEU A 92 -20.74 -4.27 35.10
C LEU A 92 -20.74 -5.53 35.95
N MET A 93 -19.63 -6.28 35.94
CA MET A 93 -19.49 -7.52 36.72
C MET A 93 -19.68 -7.24 38.23
N ARG A 94 -19.07 -6.18 38.76
CA ARG A 94 -19.20 -5.80 40.19
C ARG A 94 -20.63 -5.44 40.58
N VAL A 95 -21.38 -4.81 39.68
CA VAL A 95 -22.78 -4.41 39.94
C VAL A 95 -23.74 -5.58 39.71
N SER A 96 -23.40 -6.54 38.84
CA SER A 96 -24.23 -7.71 38.52
C SER A 96 -24.35 -8.73 39.65
N GLU A 97 -23.45 -8.68 40.64
CA GLU A 97 -23.42 -9.59 41.79
C GLU A 97 -24.35 -9.14 42.94
N MET A 98 -25.06 -8.01 42.81
CA MET A 98 -25.86 -7.41 43.89
C MET A 98 -27.28 -7.05 43.44
N ASP A 99 -28.26 -7.17 44.36
CA ASP A 99 -29.69 -7.22 44.03
C ASP A 99 -30.51 -6.00 44.50
N SER A 100 -29.93 -4.80 44.50
CA SER A 100 -30.66 -3.56 44.84
C SER A 100 -31.24 -2.83 43.60
N PRO A 101 -32.38 -2.11 43.76
CA PRO A 101 -32.96 -1.31 42.67
C PRO A 101 -32.03 -0.20 42.14
N GLU A 102 -31.20 0.39 43.00
CA GLU A 102 -30.25 1.46 42.66
C GLU A 102 -29.12 0.91 41.79
N GLN A 103 -28.63 -0.28 42.13
CA GLN A 103 -27.58 -1.00 41.40
C GLN A 103 -28.08 -1.44 40.02
N ARG A 104 -29.35 -1.85 39.89
CA ARG A 104 -29.96 -2.15 38.58
C ARG A 104 -30.01 -0.92 37.68
N ASN A 105 -30.17 0.28 38.23
CA ASN A 105 -30.12 1.52 37.47
C ASN A 105 -28.68 1.85 37.03
N GLU A 106 -27.71 1.65 37.92
CA GLU A 106 -26.29 1.81 37.62
C GLU A 106 -25.82 0.84 36.53
N ALA A 107 -26.22 -0.43 36.60
CA ALA A 107 -25.95 -1.43 35.56
C ALA A 107 -26.51 -1.01 34.19
N ARG A 108 -27.74 -0.48 34.14
CA ARG A 108 -28.32 0.04 32.88
C ARG A 108 -27.52 1.21 32.30
N GLN A 109 -27.01 2.10 33.14
CA GLN A 109 -26.15 3.20 32.70
C GLN A 109 -24.81 2.70 32.14
N ILE A 110 -24.21 1.68 32.79
CA ILE A 110 -22.98 1.05 32.31
C ILE A 110 -23.22 0.37 30.95
N ILE A 111 -24.32 -0.38 30.80
CA ILE A 111 -24.70 -1.01 29.52
C ILE A 111 -24.89 0.03 28.42
N SER A 112 -25.52 1.17 28.73
CA SER A 112 -25.66 2.27 27.76
C SER A 112 -24.29 2.76 27.28
N LYS A 113 -23.34 2.99 28.19
CA LYS A 113 -21.98 3.43 27.83
C LYS A 113 -21.21 2.38 27.02
N ILE A 114 -21.43 1.10 27.29
CA ILE A 114 -20.86 0.00 26.49
C ILE A 114 -21.40 0.07 25.06
N ASN A 115 -22.72 0.21 24.89
CA ASN A 115 -23.34 0.32 23.58
C ASN A 115 -22.83 1.54 22.80
N ASP A 116 -22.70 2.69 23.46
CA ASP A 116 -22.14 3.91 22.84
C ASP A 116 -20.68 3.69 22.37
N THR A 117 -19.90 2.97 23.16
CA THR A 117 -18.50 2.65 22.84
C THR A 117 -18.39 1.64 21.68
N ILE A 118 -19.30 0.65 21.64
CA ILE A 118 -19.41 -0.30 20.52
C ILE A 118 -19.82 0.43 19.23
N GLU A 119 -20.77 1.35 19.29
CA GLU A 119 -21.20 2.13 18.12
C GLU A 119 -20.04 2.98 17.58
N LEU A 120 -19.22 3.55 18.47
CA LEU A 120 -18.03 4.29 18.08
C LEU A 120 -16.99 3.37 17.41
N LEU A 121 -16.77 2.18 17.95
CA LEU A 121 -15.88 1.17 17.34
C LEU A 121 -16.36 0.75 15.95
N LEU A 122 -17.66 0.54 15.75
CA LEU A 122 -18.22 0.19 14.44
C LEU A 122 -18.04 1.32 13.42
N LYS A 123 -18.28 2.58 13.82
CA LYS A 123 -18.01 3.76 12.97
C LYS A 123 -16.54 3.89 12.60
N PHE A 124 -15.62 3.51 13.49
CA PHE A 124 -14.19 3.45 13.18
C PHE A 124 -13.84 2.26 12.29
N SER A 125 -14.43 1.08 12.52
CA SER A 125 -14.25 -0.10 11.68
C SER A 125 -14.63 0.17 10.22
N ASP A 126 -15.71 0.92 9.98
CA ASP A 126 -16.11 1.32 8.63
C ASP A 126 -15.11 2.28 7.97
N LYS A 127 -14.43 3.13 8.76
CA LYS A 127 -13.35 4.01 8.27
C LYS A 127 -12.02 3.28 8.08
N ILE A 128 -11.78 2.22 8.86
CA ILE A 128 -10.61 1.33 8.79
C ILE A 128 -10.85 0.21 7.75
N LYS A 129 -11.79 0.38 6.81
CA LYS A 129 -11.68 -0.30 5.51
C LYS A 129 -10.46 0.28 4.78
N LEU A 130 -9.28 -0.13 5.23
CA LEU A 130 -8.09 -0.24 4.40
C LEU A 130 -8.59 -0.92 3.13
N GLU A 131 -8.48 -0.22 2.00
CA GLU A 131 -8.73 -0.78 0.67
C GLU A 131 -8.25 -2.22 0.69
N GLU A 132 -9.17 -3.18 0.44
CA GLU A 132 -8.91 -4.61 0.56
C GLU A 132 -7.52 -4.88 -0.02
N SER A 133 -6.58 -5.25 0.86
CA SER A 133 -5.25 -5.60 0.43
C SER A 133 -5.43 -6.73 -0.58
N VAL A 134 -5.11 -6.46 -1.84
CA VAL A 134 -5.13 -7.42 -2.95
C VAL A 134 -4.62 -8.74 -2.39
N SER A 135 -5.45 -9.79 -2.42
CA SER A 135 -5.11 -11.06 -1.79
C SER A 135 -3.84 -11.62 -2.45
N GLU A 136 -3.06 -12.43 -1.73
CA GLU A 136 -1.87 -13.05 -2.31
C GLU A 136 -2.20 -13.83 -3.59
N ASP A 137 -3.40 -14.42 -3.65
CA ASP A 137 -3.93 -15.12 -4.83
C ASP A 137 -4.16 -14.16 -6.00
N GLU A 138 -4.75 -12.98 -5.75
CA GLU A 138 -4.98 -11.98 -6.79
C GLU A 138 -3.65 -11.34 -7.26
N ILE A 139 -2.67 -11.20 -6.37
CA ILE A 139 -1.29 -10.80 -6.75
C ILE A 139 -0.69 -11.87 -7.68
N TYR A 140 -0.82 -13.15 -7.33
CA TYR A 140 -0.32 -14.26 -8.14
C TYR A 140 -0.96 -14.28 -9.53
N GLU A 141 -2.29 -14.18 -9.61
CA GLU A 141 -3.01 -14.17 -10.88
C GLU A 141 -2.59 -13.00 -11.79
N ARG A 142 -2.45 -11.79 -11.23
CA ARG A 142 -1.98 -10.61 -11.98
C ARG A 142 -0.56 -10.80 -12.51
N VAL A 143 0.32 -11.43 -11.73
CA VAL A 143 1.69 -11.74 -12.15
C VAL A 143 1.71 -12.81 -13.23
N VAL A 144 0.94 -13.89 -13.09
CA VAL A 144 0.84 -14.95 -14.10
C VAL A 144 0.29 -14.41 -15.42
N TYR A 145 -0.75 -13.59 -15.38
CA TYR A 145 -1.30 -12.91 -16.55
C TYR A 145 -0.26 -12.04 -17.27
N ALA A 146 0.58 -11.33 -16.52
CA ALA A 146 1.67 -10.53 -17.08
C ALA A 146 2.78 -11.37 -17.74
N LEU A 147 2.89 -12.66 -17.38
CA LEU A 147 3.89 -13.59 -17.88
C LEU A 147 3.43 -14.41 -19.10
N GLU A 148 2.12 -14.50 -19.36
CA GLU A 148 1.55 -15.21 -20.53
C GLU A 148 2.19 -14.88 -21.89
N PRO A 149 2.55 -13.62 -22.21
CA PRO A 149 3.15 -13.29 -23.51
C PRO A 149 4.64 -13.67 -23.61
N LEU A 150 5.27 -14.13 -22.53
CA LEU A 150 6.68 -14.51 -22.54
C LEU A 150 6.87 -15.96 -23.04
N PRO A 151 8.04 -16.29 -23.61
CA PRO A 151 8.39 -17.67 -23.93
C PRO A 151 8.27 -18.59 -22.71
N ASN A 152 7.72 -19.78 -22.92
CA ASN A 152 7.43 -20.77 -21.85
C ASN A 152 8.62 -21.06 -20.93
N GLU A 153 9.85 -21.01 -21.45
CA GLU A 153 11.07 -21.22 -20.67
C GLU A 153 11.20 -20.24 -19.50
N TYR A 154 10.89 -18.95 -19.72
CA TYR A 154 10.95 -17.92 -18.69
C TYR A 154 9.79 -18.02 -17.70
N VAL A 155 8.62 -18.45 -18.16
CA VAL A 155 7.45 -18.68 -17.30
C VAL A 155 7.71 -19.84 -16.34
N MET A 156 8.31 -20.93 -16.84
CA MET A 156 8.69 -22.07 -16.00
C MET A 156 9.79 -21.72 -15.00
N GLU A 157 10.80 -20.95 -15.43
CA GLU A 157 11.87 -20.50 -14.52
C GLU A 157 11.32 -19.58 -13.42
N PHE A 158 10.39 -18.68 -13.76
CA PHE A 158 9.72 -17.83 -12.79
C PHE A 158 8.94 -18.64 -11.75
N LYS A 159 8.08 -19.57 -12.19
CA LYS A 159 7.28 -20.42 -11.28
C LYS A 159 8.17 -21.19 -10.32
N LYS A 160 9.24 -21.79 -10.85
CA LYS A 160 10.22 -22.52 -10.04
C LYS A 160 10.86 -21.64 -8.96
N ARG A 161 11.32 -20.43 -9.32
CA ARG A 161 11.94 -19.51 -8.36
C ARG A 161 10.94 -18.95 -7.34
N TRP A 162 9.69 -18.74 -7.75
CA TRP A 162 8.61 -18.30 -6.87
C TRP A 162 8.32 -19.33 -5.78
N ASP A 163 8.18 -20.61 -6.15
CA ASP A 163 7.92 -21.71 -5.21
C ASP A 163 9.11 -22.04 -4.30
N GLU A 164 10.34 -21.79 -4.77
CA GLU A 164 11.58 -21.99 -4.00
C GLU A 164 11.85 -20.83 -3.02
N TYR A 165 11.33 -19.63 -3.27
CA TYR A 165 11.61 -18.44 -2.47
C TYR A 165 11.27 -18.55 -0.97
N PRO A 166 10.13 -19.13 -0.55
CA PRO A 166 9.82 -19.31 0.87
C PRO A 166 10.90 -20.13 1.61
N LYS A 167 11.49 -21.12 0.94
CA LYS A 167 12.55 -21.97 1.50
C LYS A 167 13.85 -21.21 1.70
N VAL A 168 14.16 -20.28 0.80
CA VAL A 168 15.36 -19.42 0.87
C VAL A 168 15.21 -18.32 1.93
N LYS A 169 14.01 -17.79 2.13
CA LYS A 169 13.71 -16.77 3.14
C LYS A 169 13.84 -17.30 4.57
N GLY A 170 13.41 -18.54 4.83
CA GLY A 170 13.57 -19.20 6.14
C GLY A 170 15.05 -19.34 6.54
N SER A 171 15.90 -19.78 5.62
CA SER A 171 17.35 -19.95 5.84
C SER A 171 18.15 -18.66 6.06
N LYS A 172 17.60 -17.48 5.74
CA LYS A 172 18.25 -16.18 6.00
C LYS A 172 17.92 -15.57 7.36
N ASN A 173 16.90 -16.08 8.04
CA ASN A 173 16.48 -15.58 9.36
C ASN A 173 17.06 -16.42 10.52
N GLU A 174 17.85 -17.46 10.22
CA GLU A 174 18.54 -18.33 11.19
C GLU A 174 20.07 -18.11 11.22
N GLN A 175 20.57 -17.01 10.63
CA GLN A 175 21.97 -16.59 10.70
C GLN A 175 22.13 -15.24 11.39
#